data_AF-A0A7S2V3S1-F1
#
_entry.id   AF-A0A7S2V3S1-F1
#
_cell.length_a   1.000
_cell.length_b   1.000
_cell.length_c   1.000
_cell.angle_alpha   90.00
_cell.angle_beta   90.00
_cell.angle_gamma   90.00
#
_symmetry.space_group_name_H-M   'P 1'
#
loop_
_entity.id
_entity.type
_entity.pdbx_description
1 polymer ?
#
loop_
_entity_poly.entity_id
_entity_poly.type
_entity_poly.pdbx_seq_one_letter_code
_entity_poly.pdbx_strand_id
1 'polypeptide(L)'
;KDEGSISFEDLAHFMKVADDSNIFQRVFSFMDTSQDGRVSFSEFVEMMWNYCTLDHDAVVLFFFDLYCSKTKASLNQAAMESLIEDCYGCELKTNPKGQDILERMKRAGQANILAP
;
A
#
# COMPACT_ATOMS: atom_id res chain seq x y z
N LYS A 1 19.60 -7.94 -21.34
CA LYS A 1 18.46 -8.78 -20.89
C LYS A 1 18.93 -9.41 -19.61
N ASP A 2 18.60 -8.81 -18.46
CA ASP A 2 19.03 -9.32 -17.16
C ASP A 2 18.00 -10.38 -16.71
N GLU A 3 18.45 -11.64 -16.59
CA GLU A 3 17.59 -12.82 -16.42
C GLU A 3 17.24 -13.14 -14.95
N GLY A 4 17.36 -12.18 -14.01
CA GLY A 4 17.22 -12.47 -12.58
C GLY A 4 16.53 -11.43 -11.70
N SER A 5 16.14 -10.28 -12.23
CA SER A 5 15.47 -9.22 -11.48
C SER A 5 14.39 -8.54 -12.32
N ILE A 6 13.27 -8.18 -11.70
CA ILE A 6 12.16 -7.46 -12.31
C ILE A 6 12.22 -6.00 -11.82
N SER A 7 12.10 -5.05 -12.74
CA SER A 7 11.98 -3.62 -12.39
C SER A 7 10.55 -3.28 -11.96
N PHE A 8 10.37 -2.15 -11.28
CA PHE A 8 9.04 -1.62 -10.95
C PHE A 8 8.15 -1.49 -12.20
N GLU A 9 8.71 -0.94 -13.29
CA GLU A 9 8.03 -0.67 -14.54
C GLU A 9 7.54 -1.97 -15.20
N ASP A 10 8.40 -3.00 -15.23
CA ASP A 10 8.04 -4.32 -15.77
C ASP A 10 6.90 -4.97 -14.97
N LEU A 11 6.95 -4.85 -13.64
CA LEU A 11 5.93 -5.41 -12.77
C LEU A 11 4.61 -4.63 -12.86
N ALA A 12 4.65 -3.29 -12.86
CA ALA A 12 3.48 -2.43 -13.04
C ALA A 12 2.76 -2.76 -14.35
N HIS A 13 3.53 -2.91 -15.44
CA HIS A 13 3.02 -3.30 -16.74
C HIS A 13 2.37 -4.69 -16.72
N PHE A 14 3.01 -5.67 -16.08
CA PHE A 14 2.45 -7.03 -15.95
C PHE A 14 1.14 -7.05 -15.16
N MET A 15 1.08 -6.34 -14.05
CA MET A 15 -0.09 -6.25 -13.17
C MET A 15 -1.19 -5.33 -13.73
N LYS A 16 -0.91 -4.61 -14.84
CA LYS A 16 -1.80 -3.63 -15.48
C LYS A 16 -2.22 -2.52 -14.51
N VAL A 17 -1.31 -2.14 -13.64
CA VAL A 17 -1.50 -1.01 -12.72
C VAL A 17 -0.96 0.24 -13.40
N ALA A 18 -1.56 1.40 -13.13
CA ALA A 18 -1.05 2.66 -13.65
C ALA A 18 0.34 2.95 -13.07
N ASP A 19 1.26 3.42 -13.91
CA ASP A 19 2.66 3.66 -13.55
C ASP A 19 2.81 4.74 -12.46
N ASP A 20 1.79 5.59 -12.28
CA ASP A 20 1.70 6.65 -11.27
C ASP A 20 0.91 6.25 -10.01
N SER A 21 0.60 4.97 -9.85
CA SER A 21 -0.14 4.49 -8.68
C SER A 21 0.72 4.51 -7.42
N ASN A 22 0.50 5.51 -6.57
CA ASN A 22 1.18 5.63 -5.26
C ASN A 22 1.03 4.37 -4.39
N ILE A 23 -0.14 3.72 -4.43
CA ILE A 23 -0.36 2.50 -3.64
C ILE A 23 0.55 1.38 -4.13
N PHE A 24 0.75 1.28 -5.44
CA PHE A 24 1.59 0.26 -6.04
C PHE A 24 3.08 0.55 -5.80
N GLN A 25 3.50 1.82 -5.82
CA GLN A 25 4.85 2.22 -5.42
C GLN A 25 5.15 1.85 -3.96
N ARG A 26 4.18 2.06 -3.06
CA ARG A 26 4.32 1.65 -1.66
C ARG A 26 4.44 0.14 -1.52
N VAL A 27 3.54 -0.62 -2.17
CA VAL A 27 3.60 -2.09 -2.18
C VAL A 27 4.95 -2.57 -2.70
N PHE A 28 5.45 -2.00 -3.80
CA PHE A 28 6.76 -2.34 -4.34
C PHE A 28 7.89 -2.06 -3.35
N SER A 29 7.89 -0.88 -2.71
CA SER A 29 8.88 -0.53 -1.69
C SER A 29 8.82 -1.42 -0.45
N PHE A 30 7.68 -2.04 -0.16
CA PHE A 30 7.55 -3.02 0.91
C PHE A 30 8.12 -4.39 0.50
N MET A 31 7.96 -4.77 -0.77
CA MET A 31 8.46 -6.04 -1.30
C MET A 31 9.96 -6.03 -1.62
N ASP A 32 10.55 -4.87 -1.92
CA ASP A 32 12.00 -4.69 -2.05
C ASP A 32 12.65 -4.72 -0.65
N THR A 33 12.77 -5.92 -0.10
CA THR A 33 13.37 -6.17 1.21
C THR A 33 14.85 -5.83 1.23
N SER A 34 15.51 -6.00 0.08
CA SER A 34 16.92 -5.71 -0.11
C SER A 34 17.22 -4.20 -0.23
N GLN A 35 16.20 -3.40 -0.55
CA GLN A 35 16.26 -1.95 -0.81
C GLN A 35 17.21 -1.60 -1.96
N ASP A 36 17.33 -2.47 -2.96
CA ASP A 36 18.20 -2.28 -4.12
C ASP A 36 17.48 -1.58 -5.30
N GLY A 37 16.19 -1.25 -5.12
CA GLY A 37 15.34 -0.63 -6.12
C GLY A 37 14.85 -1.60 -7.20
N ARG A 38 15.09 -2.91 -7.02
CA ARG A 38 14.68 -3.98 -7.91
C ARG A 38 13.96 -5.05 -7.09
N VAL A 39 13.29 -5.95 -7.80
CA VAL A 39 12.69 -7.13 -7.18
C VAL A 39 13.42 -8.35 -7.73
N SER A 40 14.16 -9.04 -6.86
CA SER A 40 14.75 -10.32 -7.17
C SER A 40 13.68 -11.39 -7.41
N PHE A 41 14.03 -12.50 -8.08
CA PHE A 41 13.08 -13.60 -8.28
C PHE A 41 12.51 -14.14 -6.96
N SER A 42 13.30 -14.19 -5.88
CA SER A 42 12.83 -14.59 -4.55
C SER A 42 11.78 -13.61 -3.99
N GLU A 43 12.04 -12.31 -4.05
CA GLU A 43 11.10 -11.28 -3.59
C GLU A 43 9.80 -11.28 -4.42
N PHE A 44 9.90 -11.56 -5.72
CA PHE A 44 8.74 -11.75 -6.59
C PHE A 44 7.90 -12.97 -6.19
N VAL A 45 8.53 -14.10 -5.86
CA VAL A 45 7.81 -15.30 -5.43
C VAL A 45 7.11 -15.06 -4.09
N GLU A 46 7.76 -14.38 -3.14
CA GLU A 46 7.15 -13.97 -1.87
C GLU A 46 5.96 -13.03 -2.07
N MET A 47 6.08 -12.06 -2.98
CA MET A 47 4.97 -11.18 -3.36
C MET A 47 3.79 -11.95 -3.93
N MET A 48 4.03 -12.84 -4.88
CA MET A 48 2.99 -13.63 -5.52
C MET A 48 2.32 -14.58 -4.53
N TRP A 49 3.10 -15.15 -3.60
CA TRP A 49 2.57 -15.95 -2.51
C TRP A 49 1.62 -15.12 -1.65
N ASN A 50 2.06 -13.96 -1.15
CA ASN A 50 1.22 -13.06 -0.37
C ASN A 50 -0.05 -12.66 -1.14
N TYR A 51 0.07 -12.28 -2.41
CA TYR A 51 -1.08 -11.94 -3.24
C TYR A 51 -2.10 -13.09 -3.36
N CYS A 52 -1.63 -14.33 -3.45
CA CYS A 52 -2.50 -15.50 -3.59
C CYS A 52 -3.07 -16.02 -2.27
N THR A 53 -2.43 -15.74 -1.12
CA THR A 53 -2.78 -16.36 0.16
C THR A 53 -3.37 -15.42 1.20
N LEU A 54 -3.28 -14.10 1.02
CA LEU A 54 -3.86 -13.15 1.96
C LEU A 54 -5.40 -13.22 1.90
N ASP A 55 -6.02 -13.47 3.05
CA ASP A 55 -7.46 -13.28 3.24
C ASP A 55 -7.78 -11.80 3.54
N HIS A 56 -9.07 -11.47 3.67
CA HIS A 56 -9.50 -10.09 3.89
C HIS A 56 -8.81 -9.45 5.10
N ASP A 57 -8.66 -10.18 6.21
CA ASP A 57 -8.09 -9.65 7.44
C ASP A 57 -6.58 -9.47 7.32
N ALA A 58 -5.90 -10.40 6.65
CA ALA A 58 -4.48 -10.31 6.37
C ALA A 58 -4.18 -9.16 5.38
N VAL A 59 -5.06 -8.89 4.41
CA VAL A 59 -4.94 -7.70 3.53
C VAL A 59 -5.07 -6.41 4.35
N VAL A 60 -6.01 -6.34 5.30
CA VAL A 60 -6.17 -5.15 6.17
C VAL A 60 -4.91 -4.91 7.01
N LEU A 61 -4.35 -5.95 7.62
CA LEU A 61 -3.10 -5.86 8.37
C LEU A 61 -1.92 -5.48 7.49
N PHE A 62 -1.84 -6.03 6.28
CA PHE A 62 -0.81 -5.68 5.32
C PHE A 62 -0.84 -4.19 4.95
N PHE A 63 -2.02 -3.64 4.63
CA PHE A 63 -2.15 -2.20 4.36
C PHE A 63 -1.94 -1.35 5.62
N PHE A 64 -2.29 -1.88 6.80
CA PHE A 64 -1.95 -1.21 8.06
C PHE A 64 -0.43 -1.07 8.18
N ASP A 65 0.32 -2.16 8.04
CA ASP A 65 1.79 -2.16 8.11
C ASP A 65 2.44 -1.32 7.01
N LEU A 66 1.82 -1.27 5.82
CA LEU A 66 2.30 -0.48 4.68
C LEU A 66 2.27 1.04 4.95
N TYR A 67 1.24 1.51 5.67
CA TYR A 67 1.04 2.94 5.96
C TYR A 67 1.47 3.34 7.38
N CYS A 68 1.58 2.38 8.30
CA CYS A 68 2.00 2.63 9.66
C CYS A 68 3.51 2.94 9.71
N SER A 69 3.88 4.03 10.39
CA SER A 69 5.29 4.37 10.59
C SER A 69 5.95 3.26 11.41
N LYS A 70 7.11 2.75 10.96
CA LYS A 70 7.93 1.72 11.65
C LYS A 70 8.21 2.01 13.14
N THR A 71 8.03 3.26 13.57
CA THR A 71 8.30 3.74 14.93
C THR A 71 7.08 3.78 15.87
N LYS A 72 5.84 3.63 15.37
CA LYS A 72 4.63 3.62 16.20
C LYS A 72 3.64 2.60 15.65
N ALA A 73 3.16 1.68 16.49
CA ALA A 73 2.10 0.72 16.18
C ALA A 73 0.70 1.38 16.07
N SER A 74 0.63 2.58 15.49
CA SER A 74 -0.59 3.36 15.37
C SER A 74 -0.60 4.10 14.04
N LEU A 75 -1.68 3.92 13.28
CA LEU A 75 -1.94 4.74 12.10
C LEU A 75 -2.36 6.12 12.57
N ASN A 76 -1.51 7.12 12.32
CA ASN A 76 -1.80 8.51 12.65
C ASN A 76 -2.69 9.13 11.55
N GLN A 77 -3.24 10.32 11.83
CA GLN A 77 -4.13 11.01 10.90
C GLN A 77 -3.47 11.23 9.53
N ALA A 78 -2.19 11.62 9.48
CA ALA A 78 -1.49 11.88 8.22
C ALA A 78 -1.31 10.61 7.37
N ALA A 79 -1.03 9.46 7.99
CA ALA A 79 -0.94 8.17 7.31
C ALA A 79 -2.30 7.73 6.75
N MET A 80 -3.39 7.97 7.49
CA MET A 80 -4.75 7.69 7.00
C MET A 80 -5.14 8.60 5.84
N GLU A 81 -4.83 9.90 5.93
CA GLU A 81 -5.08 10.85 4.85
C GLU A 81 -4.35 10.40 3.57
N SER A 82 -3.07 10.01 3.68
CA SER A 82 -2.33 9.46 2.55
C SER A 82 -2.92 8.15 2.01
N LEU A 83 -3.42 7.25 2.87
CA LEU A 83 -4.06 6.01 2.43
C LEU A 83 -5.34 6.28 1.64
N ILE A 84 -6.17 7.20 2.11
CA ILE A 84 -7.43 7.57 1.45
C ILE A 84 -7.14 8.29 0.13
N GLU A 85 -6.16 9.18 0.12
CA GLU A 85 -5.69 9.85 -1.11
C GLU A 85 -5.13 8.85 -2.11
N ASP A 86 -4.34 7.85 -1.67
CA ASP A 86 -3.80 6.83 -2.57
C ASP A 86 -4.89 5.87 -3.10
N CYS A 87 -5.96 5.61 -2.33
CA CYS A 87 -7.09 4.78 -2.75
C CYS A 87 -8.02 5.47 -3.75
N TYR A 88 -8.32 6.76 -3.52
CA TYR A 88 -9.30 7.51 -4.32
C TYR A 88 -8.65 8.45 -5.35
N GLY A 89 -7.35 8.69 -5.25
CA GLY A 89 -6.59 9.59 -6.11
C GLY A 89 -7.22 10.98 -6.22
N CYS A 90 -7.19 11.52 -7.43
CA CYS A 90 -7.79 12.82 -7.77
C CYS A 90 -9.32 12.85 -7.59
N GLU A 91 -9.99 11.70 -7.55
CA GLU A 91 -11.45 11.59 -7.41
C GLU A 91 -11.93 11.74 -5.97
N LEU A 92 -11.03 11.79 -4.98
CA LEU A 92 -11.43 11.93 -3.57
C LEU A 92 -12.33 13.17 -3.34
N LYS A 93 -12.05 14.27 -4.03
CA LYS A 93 -12.84 15.51 -3.92
C LYS A 93 -14.22 15.41 -4.56
N THR A 94 -14.39 14.56 -5.55
CA THR A 94 -15.63 14.39 -6.30
C THR A 94 -16.44 13.16 -5.85
N ASN A 95 -15.82 12.25 -5.09
CA ASN A 95 -16.44 11.02 -4.62
C ASN A 95 -17.05 11.21 -3.22
N PRO A 96 -18.39 11.20 -3.08
CA PRO A 96 -19.06 11.41 -1.80
C PRO A 96 -18.76 10.31 -0.77
N LYS A 97 -18.47 9.07 -1.21
CA LYS A 97 -18.06 8.00 -0.29
C LYS A 97 -16.66 8.23 0.26
N GLY A 98 -15.74 8.71 -0.58
CA GLY A 98 -14.38 9.04 -0.17
C GLY A 98 -14.37 10.16 0.88
N GLN A 99 -15.20 11.19 0.68
CA GLN A 99 -15.36 12.25 1.68
C GLN A 99 -16.01 11.78 2.98
N ASP A 100 -17.04 10.93 2.92
CA ASP A 100 -17.65 10.36 4.14
C ASP A 100 -16.64 9.52 4.94
N ILE A 101 -15.86 8.67 4.26
CA ILE A 101 -14.81 7.86 4.89
C ILE A 101 -13.73 8.76 5.49
N LEU A 102 -13.28 9.79 4.78
CA LEU A 102 -12.30 10.76 5.29
C LEU A 102 -12.81 11.48 6.55
N GLU A 103 -14.06 11.94 6.55
CA GLU A 103 -14.65 12.62 7.71
C GLU A 103 -14.91 11.66 8.89
N ARG A 104 -15.23 10.40 8.63
CA ARG A 104 -15.31 9.37 9.68
C ARG A 104 -13.93 9.07 10.26
N MET A 105 -12.90 9.01 9.42
CA MET A 105 -11.52 8.76 9.85
C MET A 105 -10.91 9.95 10.58
N LYS A 106 -11.18 11.20 10.20
CA LYS A 106 -10.76 12.39 10.96
C LYS A 106 -11.37 12.43 12.36
N ARG A 107 -12.64 12.03 12.49
CA ARG A 107 -13.31 11.88 13.79
C ARG A 107 -12.70 10.75 14.62
N ALA A 108 -12.35 9.64 13.99
CA ALA A 108 -11.71 8.51 14.65
C ALA A 108 -10.26 8.81 15.05
N GLY A 109 -9.49 9.51 14.21
CA GLY A 109 -8.07 9.83 14.40
C GLY A 109 -7.75 10.82 15.53
N GLN A 110 -8.78 11.39 16.18
CA GLN A 110 -8.62 12.03 17.49
C GLN A 110 -8.34 10.99 18.61
N ALA A 111 -8.61 9.71 18.34
CA ALA A 111 -8.13 8.55 19.07
C ALA A 111 -7.15 7.77 18.18
N ASN A 112 -5.99 7.38 18.70
CA ASN A 112 -5.06 6.55 17.93
C ASN A 112 -5.75 5.24 17.53
N ILE A 113 -5.75 4.91 16.23
CA ILE A 113 -6.17 3.59 15.77
C ILE A 113 -5.00 2.64 16.02
N LEU A 114 -5.18 1.78 17.04
CA LEU A 114 -4.26 0.70 17.36
C LEU A 114 -4.52 -0.46 16.39
N ALA A 115 -3.46 -1.22 16.09
CA ALA A 115 -3.63 -2.52 15.43
C ALA A 115 -4.62 -3.40 16.23
N PRO A 116 -5.44 -4.22 15.56
CA PRO A 116 -6.32 -5.18 16.23
C PRO A 116 -5.54 -6.19 17.09
#